data_AF-A0A1F4X6E2-F1
#
_entry.id   AF-A0A1F4X6E2-F1
#
_cell.length_a   1.000
_cell.length_b   1.000
_cell.length_c   1.000
_cell.angle_alpha   90.00
_cell.angle_beta   90.00
_cell.angle_gamma   90.00
#
_symmetry.space_group_name_H-M   'P 1'
#
loop_
_entity.id
_entity.type
_entity.pdbx_description
1 polymer ?
#
loop_
_entity_poly.entity_id
_entity_poly.type
_entity_poly.pdbx_seq_one_letter_code
_entity_poly.pdbx_strand_id
1 'polypeptide(L)'
;MFIFFSELLDRRILDEAGNGWGKLNDFVVQLGEMFPKVLHLYVVSPRPKTGKVISWDEVLSLDGNVIKLKGDASGKFHNFHSKPQGLLLRDEILDKQVVDTYGSKIERVNDLHFLINHGELRLVHVDVGIRGILRRLSLLKIVDGLSNWFFAYQIPDKLISWKYVQPLAKDPFKEALKLNVTQRKLTEIHPSELADILEELNSEKREAMFKSLDIETAAETLEEVSPEVGVSLIETVTEEKASDIIEEMAPDEAVDLLADLSEEKKESLIQVMEKGKREELEKLLAYPEGTAG
;
A
#
# COMPACT_ATOMS: atom_id res chain seq x y z
N MET A 1 3.82 12.44 -0.88
CA MET A 1 3.18 12.73 0.43
C MET A 1 2.03 11.78 0.64
N PHE A 2 1.92 11.16 1.81
CA PHE A 2 0.83 10.25 2.16
C PHE A 2 -0.30 11.00 2.89
N ILE A 3 -1.55 10.65 2.61
CA ILE A 3 -2.72 11.30 3.24
C ILE A 3 -3.92 10.36 3.33
N PHE A 4 -4.63 10.40 4.45
CA PHE A 4 -5.85 9.62 4.63
C PHE A 4 -7.08 10.31 4.05
N PHE A 5 -8.03 9.53 3.57
CA PHE A 5 -9.28 10.03 3.01
C PHE A 5 -10.11 10.76 4.03
N SER A 6 -10.24 10.18 5.23
CA SER A 6 -10.96 10.77 6.34
C SER A 6 -10.45 12.16 6.72
N GLU A 7 -9.17 12.45 6.52
CA GLU A 7 -8.57 13.76 6.78
C GLU A 7 -8.98 14.80 5.74
N LEU A 8 -9.35 14.38 4.53
CA LEU A 8 -9.74 15.23 3.41
C LEU A 8 -11.24 15.48 3.34
N LEU A 9 -12.04 14.53 3.81
CA LEU A 9 -13.49 14.65 3.84
C LEU A 9 -13.93 15.91 4.61
N ASP A 10 -15.02 16.51 4.14
CA ASP A 10 -15.63 17.72 4.71
C ASP A 10 -14.76 18.99 4.70
N ARG A 11 -13.53 18.93 4.16
CA ARG A 11 -12.70 20.12 3.91
C ARG A 11 -13.41 21.07 2.96
N ARG A 12 -13.26 22.36 3.23
CA ARG A 12 -13.84 23.42 2.40
C ARG A 12 -13.06 23.54 1.10
N ILE A 13 -13.76 23.70 -0.01
CA ILE A 13 -13.14 23.93 -1.31
C ILE A 13 -13.21 25.42 -1.61
N LEU A 14 -12.06 26.06 -1.73
CA LEU A 14 -11.91 27.48 -2.04
C LEU A 14 -11.08 27.66 -3.30
N ASP A 15 -11.36 28.70 -4.08
CA ASP A 15 -10.47 29.14 -5.16
C ASP A 15 -9.40 30.12 -4.66
N GLU A 16 -8.50 30.58 -5.54
CA GLU A 16 -7.44 31.53 -5.18
C GLU A 16 -7.98 32.91 -4.75
N ALA A 17 -9.17 33.28 -5.22
CA ALA A 17 -9.85 34.51 -4.80
C ALA A 17 -10.56 34.36 -3.44
N GLY A 18 -10.59 33.15 -2.87
CA GLY A 18 -11.22 32.83 -1.59
C GLY A 18 -12.71 32.52 -1.67
N ASN A 19 -13.29 32.39 -2.87
CA ASN A 19 -14.70 32.02 -3.03
C ASN A 19 -14.90 30.56 -2.64
N GLY A 20 -16.00 30.27 -1.93
CA GLY A 20 -16.31 28.92 -1.45
C GLY A 20 -17.23 28.14 -2.37
N TRP A 21 -16.80 26.94 -2.75
CA TRP A 21 -17.49 26.08 -3.72
C TRP A 21 -18.21 24.88 -3.10
N GLY A 22 -18.03 24.65 -1.81
CA GLY A 22 -18.67 23.57 -1.06
C GLY A 22 -17.67 22.82 -0.20
N LYS A 23 -17.96 21.54 0.04
CA LYS A 23 -17.08 20.64 0.78
C LYS A 23 -16.81 19.37 -0.01
N LEU A 24 -15.61 18.81 0.16
CA LEU A 24 -15.30 17.49 -0.37
C LEU A 24 -16.20 16.46 0.31
N ASN A 25 -16.96 15.71 -0.49
CA ASN A 25 -17.78 14.62 0.00
C ASN A 25 -17.25 13.26 -0.43
N ASP A 26 -16.66 13.17 -1.62
CA ASP A 26 -16.11 11.93 -2.18
C ASP A 26 -15.02 12.19 -3.24
N PHE A 27 -14.30 11.15 -3.64
CA PHE A 27 -13.44 11.12 -4.82
C PHE A 27 -14.02 10.19 -5.88
N VAL A 28 -13.91 10.62 -7.14
CA VAL A 28 -14.20 9.80 -8.30
C VAL A 28 -12.89 9.21 -8.82
N VAL A 29 -12.81 7.89 -8.88
CA VAL A 29 -11.67 7.15 -9.43
C VAL A 29 -12.05 6.37 -10.68
N GLN A 30 -11.07 6.10 -11.53
CA GLN A 30 -11.20 5.12 -12.60
C GLN A 30 -10.59 3.79 -12.16
N LEU A 31 -11.38 2.72 -12.24
CA LEU A 31 -10.90 1.36 -12.00
C LEU A 31 -10.23 0.82 -13.28
N GLY A 32 -9.12 0.09 -13.12
CA GLY A 32 -8.39 -0.52 -14.23
C GLY A 32 -6.86 -0.37 -14.16
N GLU A 33 -6.38 0.51 -13.27
CA GLU A 33 -4.95 0.69 -12.95
C GLU A 33 -4.62 0.05 -11.59
N MET A 34 -3.34 -0.32 -11.39
CA MET A 34 -2.83 -0.93 -10.15
C MET A 34 -3.05 -0.02 -8.93
N PHE A 35 -2.84 1.28 -9.10
CA PHE A 35 -3.14 2.32 -8.12
C PHE A 35 -4.08 3.36 -8.73
N PRO A 36 -5.41 3.23 -8.52
CA PRO A 36 -6.40 4.10 -9.15
C PRO A 36 -6.11 5.57 -8.90
N LYS A 37 -6.01 6.33 -10.00
CA LYS A 37 -5.90 7.77 -9.95
C LYS A 37 -7.26 8.39 -9.61
N VAL A 38 -7.24 9.39 -8.73
CA VAL A 38 -8.38 10.27 -8.48
C VAL A 38 -8.51 11.22 -9.66
N LEU A 39 -9.65 11.14 -10.35
CA LEU A 39 -9.97 11.98 -11.49
C LEU A 39 -10.67 13.25 -11.06
N HIS A 40 -11.66 13.12 -10.16
CA HIS A 40 -12.47 14.25 -9.74
C HIS A 40 -12.72 14.27 -8.23
N LEU A 41 -12.88 15.47 -7.70
CA LEU A 41 -13.45 15.73 -6.40
C LEU A 41 -14.98 15.79 -6.56
N TYR A 42 -15.71 15.00 -5.80
CA TYR A 42 -17.15 15.13 -5.67
C TYR A 42 -17.47 16.10 -4.53
N VAL A 43 -18.05 17.23 -4.91
CA VAL A 43 -18.25 18.39 -4.06
C VAL A 43 -19.74 18.57 -3.79
N VAL A 44 -20.08 18.68 -2.51
CA VAL A 44 -21.46 18.97 -2.09
C VAL A 44 -21.53 20.42 -1.64
N SER A 45 -22.35 21.20 -2.33
CA SER A 45 -22.72 22.55 -1.90
C SER A 45 -23.94 22.47 -0.97
N PRO A 46 -23.99 23.20 0.14
CA PRO A 46 -25.08 23.09 1.11
C PRO A 46 -26.40 23.74 0.66
N ARG A 47 -26.37 24.70 -0.28
CA ARG A 47 -27.56 25.45 -0.74
C ARG A 47 -27.45 25.88 -2.21
N PRO A 48 -28.23 25.29 -3.14
CA PRO A 48 -29.03 24.07 -2.99
C PRO A 48 -28.13 22.84 -2.77
N LYS A 49 -28.63 21.81 -2.08
CA LYS A 49 -27.91 20.54 -1.85
C LYS A 49 -27.74 19.81 -3.18
N THR A 50 -26.66 20.15 -3.89
CA THR A 50 -26.33 19.62 -5.22
C THR A 50 -24.92 19.09 -5.17
N GLY A 51 -24.73 17.93 -5.80
CA GLY A 51 -23.42 17.32 -5.99
C GLY A 51 -22.87 17.69 -7.34
N LYS A 52 -21.65 18.21 -7.37
CA LYS A 52 -20.91 18.53 -8.59
C LYS A 52 -19.52 17.94 -8.52
N VAL A 53 -18.88 17.81 -9.67
CA VAL A 53 -17.50 17.36 -9.79
C VAL A 53 -16.60 18.43 -10.37
N ILE A 54 -15.36 18.42 -9.93
CA ILE A 54 -14.25 19.21 -10.48
C ILE A 54 -13.03 18.31 -10.63
N SER A 55 -12.22 18.52 -11.68
CA SER A 55 -11.00 17.73 -11.90
C SER A 55 -10.01 17.86 -10.75
N TRP A 56 -9.33 16.77 -10.41
CA TRP A 56 -8.18 16.78 -9.52
C TRP A 56 -7.09 17.74 -10.01
N ASP A 57 -6.94 17.90 -11.33
CA ASP A 57 -5.93 18.79 -11.92
C ASP A 57 -6.16 20.27 -11.58
N GLU A 58 -7.36 20.64 -11.13
CA GLU A 58 -7.67 21.98 -10.66
C GLU A 58 -7.22 22.23 -9.21
N VAL A 59 -6.79 21.19 -8.48
CA VAL A 59 -6.28 21.33 -7.12
C VAL A 59 -4.89 21.95 -7.15
N LEU A 60 -4.73 23.06 -6.43
CA LEU A 60 -3.45 23.74 -6.23
C LEU A 60 -2.72 23.19 -4.99
N SER A 61 -3.42 23.10 -3.86
CA SER A 61 -2.84 22.64 -2.60
C SER A 61 -3.90 22.12 -1.61
N LEU A 62 -3.42 21.39 -0.61
CA LEU A 62 -4.22 20.83 0.49
C LEU A 62 -3.78 21.48 1.81
N ASP A 63 -4.41 22.59 2.18
CA ASP A 63 -3.97 23.45 3.27
C ASP A 63 -4.90 23.29 4.49
N GLY A 64 -4.44 22.54 5.51
CA GLY A 64 -5.21 22.38 6.74
C GLY A 64 -6.63 21.87 6.47
N ASN A 65 -7.66 22.66 6.77
CA ASN A 65 -9.07 22.29 6.53
C ASN A 65 -9.63 22.80 5.18
N VAL A 66 -8.76 23.21 4.26
CA VAL A 66 -9.12 23.80 2.97
C VAL A 66 -8.42 23.05 1.83
N ILE A 67 -9.14 22.80 0.75
CA ILE A 67 -8.59 22.41 -0.55
C ILE A 67 -8.63 23.65 -1.44
N LYS A 68 -7.47 24.11 -1.91
CA LYS A 68 -7.36 25.28 -2.79
C LYS A 68 -7.38 24.86 -4.24
N LEU A 69 -8.15 25.57 -5.05
CA LEU A 69 -8.22 25.41 -6.50
C LEU A 69 -7.39 26.46 -7.22
N LYS A 70 -6.92 26.13 -8.43
CA LYS A 70 -6.16 27.01 -9.31
C LYS A 70 -7.04 28.11 -9.93
N GLY A 71 -6.62 29.36 -9.80
CA GLY A 71 -7.31 30.52 -10.38
C GLY A 71 -8.80 30.62 -10.00
N ASP A 72 -9.63 31.14 -10.90
CA ASP A 72 -11.09 31.15 -10.75
C ASP A 72 -11.68 29.77 -11.10
N ALA A 73 -12.51 29.23 -10.21
CA ALA A 73 -13.15 27.93 -10.41
C ALA A 73 -14.57 28.03 -11.02
N SER A 74 -15.03 29.24 -11.33
CA SER A 74 -16.31 29.48 -11.99
C SER A 74 -16.39 28.75 -13.33
N GLY A 75 -17.47 27.97 -13.50
CA GLY A 75 -17.70 27.19 -14.73
C GLY A 75 -16.89 25.89 -14.86
N LYS A 76 -15.97 25.59 -13.92
CA LYS A 76 -15.19 24.33 -13.94
C LYS A 76 -15.92 23.14 -13.30
N PHE A 77 -17.06 23.39 -12.67
CA PHE A 77 -17.89 22.37 -12.01
C PHE A 77 -18.94 21.79 -12.94
N HIS A 78 -19.03 20.46 -12.97
CA HIS A 78 -19.97 19.72 -13.81
C HIS A 78 -20.88 18.84 -12.94
N ASN A 79 -22.06 18.48 -13.45
CA ASN A 79 -22.90 17.51 -12.76
C ASN A 79 -22.27 16.11 -12.90
N PHE A 80 -22.26 15.36 -11.80
CA PHE A 80 -21.80 13.98 -11.85
C PHE A 80 -22.88 13.09 -12.47
N HIS A 81 -22.56 12.44 -13.60
CA HIS A 81 -23.38 11.40 -14.19
C HIS A 81 -22.75 10.04 -13.86
N SER A 82 -23.47 9.21 -13.09
CA SER A 82 -22.92 8.01 -12.45
C SER A 82 -22.33 6.93 -13.36
N LYS A 83 -22.49 7.01 -14.69
CA LYS A 83 -21.89 6.08 -15.67
C LYS A 83 -21.69 6.78 -17.02
N PRO A 84 -20.59 6.52 -17.77
CA PRO A 84 -19.56 5.48 -17.55
C PRO A 84 -18.23 5.97 -16.92
N GLN A 85 -18.15 7.17 -16.35
CA GLN A 85 -16.87 7.87 -16.13
C GLN A 85 -16.19 7.74 -14.73
N GLY A 86 -16.58 6.80 -13.88
CA GLY A 86 -15.83 6.53 -12.64
C GLY A 86 -16.66 6.01 -11.46
N LEU A 87 -15.96 5.71 -10.37
CA LEU A 87 -16.50 5.13 -9.14
C LEU A 87 -16.29 6.09 -7.96
N LEU A 88 -17.33 6.27 -7.16
CA LEU A 88 -17.34 7.06 -5.92
C LEU A 88 -16.77 6.23 -4.77
N LEU A 89 -15.59 6.59 -4.27
CA LEU A 89 -14.85 5.78 -3.30
C LEU A 89 -15.54 5.64 -1.94
N ARG A 90 -16.09 6.73 -1.40
CA ARG A 90 -16.80 6.71 -0.11
C ARG A 90 -18.03 5.82 -0.18
N ASP A 91 -18.80 5.92 -1.25
CA ASP A 91 -20.05 5.18 -1.38
C ASP A 91 -19.82 3.69 -1.66
N GLU A 92 -18.76 3.37 -2.39
CA GLU A 92 -18.53 2.03 -2.96
C GLU A 92 -17.44 1.22 -2.25
N ILE A 93 -16.55 1.86 -1.49
CA ILE A 93 -15.41 1.19 -0.83
C ILE A 93 -15.40 1.42 0.68
N LEU A 94 -15.58 2.67 1.13
CA LEU A 94 -15.57 2.96 2.56
C LEU A 94 -16.72 2.21 3.27
N ASP A 95 -16.46 1.73 4.47
CA ASP A 95 -17.39 0.94 5.30
C ASP A 95 -17.81 -0.41 4.67
N LYS A 96 -17.28 -0.78 3.48
CA LYS A 96 -17.55 -2.09 2.84
C LYS A 96 -16.64 -3.18 3.37
N GLN A 97 -17.05 -4.41 3.09
CA GLN A 97 -16.26 -5.61 3.32
C GLN A 97 -15.38 -5.91 2.12
N VAL A 98 -14.11 -6.14 2.37
CA VAL A 98 -13.09 -6.51 1.40
C VAL A 98 -12.45 -7.81 1.82
N VAL A 99 -12.08 -8.63 0.84
CA VAL A 99 -11.32 -9.85 1.11
C VAL A 99 -9.85 -9.47 1.12
N ASP A 100 -9.19 -9.75 2.24
CA ASP A 100 -7.73 -9.77 2.31
C ASP A 100 -7.26 -11.10 1.70
N THR A 101 -6.69 -11.04 0.49
CA THR A 101 -6.20 -12.24 -0.22
C THR A 101 -4.97 -12.85 0.43
N TYR A 102 -4.28 -12.12 1.32
CA TYR A 102 -3.08 -12.58 2.03
C TYR A 102 -3.45 -13.19 3.39
N GLY A 103 -4.44 -12.62 4.09
CA GLY A 103 -4.88 -13.07 5.42
C GLY A 103 -6.06 -14.04 5.45
N SER A 104 -6.64 -14.41 4.30
CA SER A 104 -7.85 -15.24 4.16
C SER A 104 -9.02 -14.80 5.07
N LYS A 105 -9.21 -13.49 5.22
CA LYS A 105 -10.26 -12.92 6.08
C LYS A 105 -11.01 -11.79 5.38
N ILE A 106 -12.29 -11.68 5.72
CA ILE A 106 -13.13 -10.57 5.29
C ILE A 106 -12.94 -9.45 6.31
N GLU A 107 -12.39 -8.34 5.86
CA GLU A 107 -12.10 -7.16 6.68
C GLU A 107 -12.99 -5.99 6.25
N ARG A 108 -13.27 -5.07 7.18
CA ARG A 108 -14.05 -3.86 6.88
C ARG A 108 -13.12 -2.70 6.59
N VAL A 109 -13.37 -1.98 5.51
CA VAL A 109 -12.66 -0.75 5.19
C VAL A 109 -13.07 0.36 6.13
N ASN A 110 -12.14 0.80 6.97
CA ASN A 110 -12.35 1.88 7.93
C ASN A 110 -11.89 3.23 7.38
N ASP A 111 -10.86 3.23 6.54
CA ASP A 111 -10.32 4.42 5.88
C ASP A 111 -9.62 4.06 4.56
N LEU A 112 -9.28 5.07 3.78
CA LEU A 112 -8.51 4.93 2.54
C LEU A 112 -7.25 5.79 2.61
N HIS A 113 -6.15 5.27 2.06
CA HIS A 113 -4.85 5.91 2.14
C HIS A 113 -4.34 6.22 0.74
N PHE A 114 -3.99 7.49 0.52
CA PHE A 114 -3.57 7.99 -0.77
C PHE A 114 -2.11 8.44 -0.76
N LEU A 115 -1.49 8.34 -1.93
CA LEU A 115 -0.19 8.92 -2.23
C LEU A 115 -0.39 10.10 -3.19
N ILE A 116 0.15 11.25 -2.82
CA ILE A 116 0.33 12.41 -3.69
C ILE A 116 1.76 12.37 -4.23
N ASN A 117 1.89 12.19 -5.55
CA ASN A 117 3.17 12.17 -6.25
C ASN A 117 3.06 12.90 -7.59
N HIS A 118 4.03 13.75 -7.93
CA HIS A 118 4.04 14.51 -9.19
C HIS A 118 2.72 15.22 -9.56
N GLY A 119 1.97 15.70 -8.56
CA GLY A 119 0.66 16.37 -8.75
C GLY A 119 -0.53 15.41 -8.91
N GLU A 120 -0.32 14.10 -8.91
CA GLU A 120 -1.39 13.10 -8.95
C GLU A 120 -1.75 12.59 -7.55
N LEU A 121 -3.02 12.26 -7.32
CA LEU A 121 -3.49 11.57 -6.13
C LEU A 121 -3.90 10.15 -6.50
N ARG A 122 -3.23 9.16 -5.91
CA ARG A 122 -3.44 7.74 -6.19
C ARG A 122 -3.82 6.97 -4.94
N LEU A 123 -4.82 6.08 -5.05
CA LEU A 123 -5.23 5.19 -3.98
C LEU A 123 -4.22 4.05 -3.86
N VAL A 124 -3.57 3.94 -2.71
CA VAL A 124 -2.45 2.99 -2.49
C VAL A 124 -2.77 1.94 -1.45
N HIS A 125 -3.49 2.31 -0.38
CA HIS A 125 -3.88 1.36 0.66
C HIS A 125 -5.32 1.57 1.14
N VAL A 126 -5.83 0.53 1.76
CA VAL A 126 -7.09 0.45 2.48
C VAL A 126 -6.75 0.20 3.94
N ASP A 127 -7.24 1.05 4.83
CA ASP A 127 -7.07 0.85 6.27
C ASP A 127 -8.24 0.02 6.81
N VAL A 128 -7.90 -1.09 7.46
CA VAL A 128 -8.85 -1.98 8.14
C VAL A 128 -8.68 -1.95 9.66
N GLY A 129 -7.77 -1.12 10.17
CA GLY A 129 -7.45 -0.98 11.59
C GLY A 129 -8.39 -0.04 12.34
N ILE A 130 -8.34 -0.13 13.67
CA ILE A 130 -9.16 0.70 14.57
C ILE A 130 -8.73 2.18 14.57
N ARG A 131 -7.48 2.49 14.17
CA ARG A 131 -7.01 3.88 14.03
C ARG A 131 -7.83 4.66 13.00
N GLY A 132 -8.19 4.04 11.87
CA GLY A 132 -9.07 4.67 10.88
C GLY A 132 -10.43 5.07 11.45
N ILE A 133 -10.99 4.26 12.35
CA ILE A 133 -12.22 4.60 13.08
C ILE A 133 -12.00 5.79 14.01
N LEU A 134 -10.89 5.80 14.76
CA LEU A 134 -10.55 6.90 15.68
C LEU A 134 -10.29 8.22 14.94
N ARG A 135 -9.64 8.18 13.76
CA ARG A 135 -9.48 9.34 12.86
C ARG A 135 -10.84 9.90 12.45
N ARG A 136 -11.74 9.04 11.95
CA ARG A 136 -13.09 9.44 11.51
C ARG A 136 -13.96 10.03 12.61
N LEU A 137 -13.82 9.56 13.84
CA LEU A 137 -14.54 10.10 14.99
C LEU A 137 -13.87 11.34 15.61
N SER A 138 -12.73 11.79 15.07
CA SER A 138 -11.92 12.90 15.61
C SER A 138 -11.46 12.68 17.07
N LEU A 139 -11.42 11.43 17.53
CA LEU A 139 -11.08 11.06 18.91
C LEU A 139 -9.58 10.89 19.16
N LEU A 140 -8.75 10.93 18.11
CA LEU A 140 -7.29 10.83 18.24
C LEU A 140 -6.72 11.80 19.27
N LYS A 141 -7.19 13.07 19.29
CA LYS A 141 -6.70 14.09 20.24
C LYS A 141 -6.99 13.75 21.71
N ILE A 142 -8.04 12.98 21.97
CA ILE A 142 -8.42 12.53 23.32
C ILE A 142 -7.55 11.33 23.72
N VAL A 143 -7.28 10.42 22.78
CA VAL A 143 -6.44 9.25 22.99
C VAL A 143 -4.96 9.62 23.14
N ASP A 144 -4.45 10.53 22.30
CA ASP A 144 -3.07 11.05 22.38
C ASP A 144 -2.83 11.80 23.70
N GLY A 145 -3.84 12.50 24.22
CA GLY A 145 -3.77 13.19 25.52
C GLY A 145 -3.87 12.27 26.75
N LEU A 146 -4.49 11.10 26.61
CA LEU A 146 -4.62 10.08 27.67
C LEU A 146 -3.53 8.99 27.59
N SER A 147 -2.71 9.01 26.53
CA SER A 147 -1.68 8.02 26.20
C SER A 147 -0.58 7.88 27.26
N ASN A 148 -0.37 8.89 28.12
CA ASN A 148 0.66 8.81 29.17
C ASN A 148 0.21 8.08 30.44
N TRP A 149 -1.05 7.68 30.60
CA TRP A 149 -1.53 7.05 31.85
C TRP A 149 -2.13 5.64 31.71
N PHE A 150 -2.91 5.30 30.67
CA PHE A 150 -3.64 4.01 30.67
C PHE A 150 -3.27 2.99 29.57
N PHE A 151 -2.65 3.37 28.45
CA PHE A 151 -2.33 2.43 27.37
C PHE A 151 -0.97 2.78 26.74
N ALA A 152 0.10 2.13 27.20
CA ALA A 152 1.43 2.19 26.58
C ALA A 152 1.53 1.25 25.35
N TYR A 153 0.53 1.28 24.47
CA TYR A 153 0.51 0.48 23.25
C TYR A 153 0.18 1.42 22.08
N GLN A 154 1.19 1.73 21.27
CA GLN A 154 0.96 2.40 19.99
C GLN A 154 0.14 1.46 19.11
N ILE A 155 -1.14 1.76 18.90
CA ILE A 155 -2.01 0.95 18.04
C ILE A 155 -1.48 1.11 16.60
N PRO A 156 -0.95 0.07 15.93
CA PRO A 156 -0.42 0.22 14.58
C PRO A 156 -1.55 0.44 13.57
N ASP A 157 -1.28 1.17 12.48
CA ASP A 157 -2.19 1.20 11.33
C ASP A 157 -2.18 -0.18 10.65
N LYS A 158 -3.36 -0.75 10.37
CA LYS A 158 -3.47 -2.02 9.64
C LYS A 158 -3.85 -1.71 8.20
N LEU A 159 -2.83 -1.48 7.38
CA LEU A 159 -2.98 -1.11 5.98
C LEU A 159 -2.87 -2.34 5.09
N ILE A 160 -3.86 -2.54 4.23
CA ILE A 160 -3.83 -3.52 3.14
C ILE A 160 -3.60 -2.74 1.85
N SER A 161 -2.61 -3.12 1.05
CA SER A 161 -2.41 -2.48 -0.24
C SER A 161 -3.64 -2.65 -1.14
N TRP A 162 -4.01 -1.60 -1.89
CA TRP A 162 -5.18 -1.62 -2.77
C TRP A 162 -5.14 -2.79 -3.78
N LYS A 163 -3.93 -3.24 -4.15
CA LYS A 163 -3.73 -4.41 -5.03
C LYS A 163 -4.40 -5.69 -4.53
N TYR A 164 -4.48 -5.88 -3.21
CA TYR A 164 -5.05 -7.07 -2.58
C TYR A 164 -6.51 -6.89 -2.17
N VAL A 165 -7.08 -5.71 -2.42
CA VAL A 165 -8.44 -5.40 -2.02
C VAL A 165 -9.41 -5.84 -3.09
N GLN A 166 -10.25 -6.81 -2.74
CA GLN A 166 -11.37 -7.22 -3.59
C GLN A 166 -12.70 -6.74 -2.99
N PRO A 167 -13.38 -5.76 -3.61
CA PRO A 167 -14.73 -5.39 -3.18
C PRO A 167 -15.68 -6.55 -3.44
N LEU A 168 -16.46 -6.95 -2.43
CA LEU A 168 -17.56 -7.90 -2.60
C LEU A 168 -18.73 -7.20 -3.31
N ALA A 169 -18.59 -6.97 -4.63
CA ALA A 169 -19.64 -6.37 -5.45
C ALA A 169 -20.85 -7.30 -5.55
N LYS A 170 -22.06 -6.77 -5.34
CA LYS A 170 -23.36 -7.46 -5.54
C LYS A 170 -23.98 -7.21 -6.92
N ASP A 171 -23.26 -6.55 -7.84
CA ASP A 171 -23.80 -6.11 -9.14
C ASP A 171 -23.11 -6.87 -10.30
N PRO A 172 -23.87 -7.59 -11.15
CA PRO A 172 -23.33 -8.41 -12.25
C PRO A 172 -22.58 -7.60 -13.32
N PHE A 173 -22.89 -6.31 -13.51
CA PHE A 173 -22.11 -5.45 -14.43
C PHE A 173 -20.72 -5.09 -13.87
N LYS A 174 -20.57 -5.08 -12.53
CA LYS A 174 -19.29 -4.87 -11.84
C LYS A 174 -18.43 -6.15 -11.84
N GLU A 175 -19.05 -7.32 -12.02
CA GLU A 175 -18.38 -8.62 -12.19
C GLU A 175 -17.63 -8.72 -13.53
N ALA A 176 -18.18 -8.12 -14.60
CA ALA A 176 -17.51 -8.03 -15.90
C ALA A 176 -16.29 -7.07 -15.89
N LEU A 177 -16.37 -5.97 -15.13
CA LEU A 177 -15.21 -5.09 -14.87
C LEU A 177 -14.17 -5.78 -13.97
N LYS A 178 -14.61 -6.56 -12.97
CA LYS A 178 -13.74 -7.45 -12.21
C LYS A 178 -13.01 -8.42 -13.12
N LEU A 179 -13.66 -9.06 -14.09
CA LEU A 179 -13.02 -10.01 -15.01
C LEU A 179 -11.91 -9.39 -15.86
N ASN A 180 -12.08 -8.16 -16.36
CA ASN A 180 -11.02 -7.46 -17.11
C ASN A 180 -9.85 -7.01 -16.23
N VAL A 181 -10.11 -6.65 -14.97
CA VAL A 181 -9.04 -6.41 -13.98
C VAL A 181 -8.39 -7.74 -13.57
N THR A 182 -9.16 -8.82 -13.45
CA THR A 182 -8.67 -10.16 -13.10
C THR A 182 -7.80 -10.77 -14.19
N GLN A 183 -8.06 -10.50 -15.47
CA GLN A 183 -7.12 -10.88 -16.54
C GLN A 183 -5.84 -10.03 -16.55
N ARG A 184 -5.84 -8.86 -15.90
CA ARG A 184 -4.63 -8.09 -15.54
C ARG A 184 -4.05 -8.45 -14.15
N LYS A 185 -4.71 -9.31 -13.36
CA LYS A 185 -4.29 -9.76 -12.00
C LYS A 185 -3.41 -11.00 -12.01
N LEU A 186 -2.91 -11.45 -13.16
CA LEU A 186 -2.05 -12.64 -13.25
C LEU A 186 -0.56 -12.32 -13.16
N THR A 187 -0.20 -11.16 -12.63
CA THR A 187 1.17 -10.86 -12.26
C THR A 187 1.14 -10.13 -10.93
N GLU A 188 1.63 -10.80 -9.90
CA GLU A 188 2.12 -10.18 -8.68
C GLU A 188 3.05 -8.99 -9.04
N ILE A 189 3.33 -8.10 -8.07
CA ILE A 189 4.49 -7.22 -8.26
C ILE A 189 5.66 -8.17 -8.44
N HIS A 190 6.31 -8.11 -9.60
CA HIS A 190 7.37 -9.07 -9.91
C HIS A 190 8.46 -8.91 -8.84
N PRO A 191 9.11 -9.99 -8.38
CA PRO A 191 10.17 -9.92 -7.38
C PRO A 191 11.25 -8.87 -7.71
N SER A 192 11.61 -8.73 -8.98
CA SER A 192 12.52 -7.66 -9.45
C SER A 192 11.98 -6.22 -9.24
N GLU A 193 10.68 -5.97 -9.40
CA GLU A 193 10.09 -4.67 -9.09
C GLU A 193 10.05 -4.40 -7.57
N LEU A 194 9.94 -5.45 -6.73
CA LEU A 194 10.07 -5.32 -5.27
C LEU A 194 11.52 -5.04 -4.87
N ALA A 195 12.49 -5.67 -5.53
CA ALA A 195 13.90 -5.44 -5.33
C ALA A 195 14.26 -3.97 -5.61
N ASP A 196 13.87 -3.44 -6.77
CA ASP A 196 14.05 -2.02 -7.13
C ASP A 196 13.52 -1.08 -6.03
N ILE A 197 12.31 -1.34 -5.53
CA ILE A 197 11.70 -0.54 -4.47
C ILE A 197 12.51 -0.64 -3.17
N LEU A 198 12.93 -1.85 -2.77
CA LEU A 198 13.72 -2.04 -1.55
C LEU A 198 15.05 -1.27 -1.64
N GLU A 199 15.72 -1.28 -2.78
CA GLU A 199 16.99 -0.56 -3.00
C GLU A 199 16.83 0.95 -2.89
N GLU A 200 15.74 1.52 -3.42
CA GLU A 200 15.43 2.95 -3.32
C GLU A 200 15.04 3.41 -1.91
N LEU A 201 14.56 2.49 -1.06
CA LEU A 201 14.14 2.81 0.30
C LEU A 201 15.35 3.03 1.24
N ASN A 202 15.14 3.88 2.24
CA ASN A 202 16.09 4.02 3.34
C ASN A 202 16.07 2.77 4.24
N SER A 203 17.14 2.54 4.99
CA SER A 203 17.35 1.30 5.76
C SER A 203 16.18 0.92 6.67
N GLU A 204 15.62 1.88 7.41
CA GLU A 204 14.50 1.64 8.33
C GLU A 204 13.22 1.19 7.61
N LYS A 205 12.88 1.83 6.48
CA LYS A 205 11.67 1.47 5.70
C LYS A 205 11.87 0.19 4.91
N ARG A 206 13.07 -0.02 4.38
CA ARG A 206 13.48 -1.23 3.66
C ARG A 206 13.31 -2.45 4.57
N GLU A 207 13.86 -2.38 5.78
CA GLU A 207 13.72 -3.44 6.79
C GLU A 207 12.26 -3.72 7.15
N ALA A 208 11.49 -2.67 7.44
CA ALA A 208 10.08 -2.81 7.80
C ALA A 208 9.24 -3.45 6.67
N MET A 209 9.54 -3.08 5.42
CA MET A 209 8.88 -3.64 4.25
C MET A 209 9.28 -5.10 4.02
N PHE A 210 10.57 -5.41 4.03
CA PHE A 210 11.07 -6.77 3.87
C PHE A 210 10.51 -7.72 4.93
N LYS A 211 10.46 -7.28 6.20
CA LYS A 211 9.87 -8.06 7.30
C LYS A 211 8.39 -8.38 7.11
N SER A 212 7.67 -7.58 6.33
CA SER A 212 6.25 -7.77 6.06
C SER A 212 5.96 -8.79 4.94
N LEU A 213 6.97 -9.15 4.14
CA LEU A 213 6.85 -10.17 3.11
C LEU A 213 6.74 -11.58 3.72
N ASP A 214 5.98 -12.44 3.04
CA ASP A 214 6.00 -13.88 3.23
C ASP A 214 7.34 -14.46 2.77
N ILE A 215 7.58 -15.71 3.13
CA ILE A 215 8.86 -16.39 2.92
C ILE A 215 9.14 -16.54 1.42
N GLU A 216 8.17 -17.01 0.63
CA GLU A 216 8.30 -17.23 -0.81
C GLU A 216 8.60 -15.91 -1.55
N THR A 217 7.79 -14.88 -1.33
CA THR A 217 8.02 -13.56 -1.96
C THR A 217 9.35 -12.93 -1.50
N ALA A 218 9.74 -13.11 -0.24
CA ALA A 218 11.01 -12.60 0.27
C ALA A 218 12.21 -13.31 -0.37
N ALA A 219 12.11 -14.61 -0.60
CA ALA A 219 13.14 -15.42 -1.27
C ALA A 219 13.32 -14.96 -2.72
N GLU A 220 12.24 -14.94 -3.50
CA GLU A 220 12.29 -14.48 -4.89
C GLU A 220 12.77 -13.03 -5.00
N THR A 221 12.41 -12.15 -4.05
CA THR A 221 12.88 -10.75 -4.05
C THR A 221 14.37 -10.66 -3.72
N LEU A 222 14.88 -11.54 -2.84
CA LEU A 222 16.30 -11.57 -2.50
C LEU A 222 17.18 -12.02 -3.67
N GLU A 223 16.67 -12.88 -4.55
CA GLU A 223 17.37 -13.30 -5.77
C GLU A 223 17.59 -12.14 -6.76
N GLU A 224 16.81 -11.05 -6.62
CA GLU A 224 16.83 -9.93 -7.56
C GLU A 224 17.50 -8.66 -7.00
N VAL A 225 17.80 -8.60 -5.69
CA VAL A 225 18.50 -7.45 -5.09
C VAL A 225 20.01 -7.55 -5.25
N SER A 226 20.70 -6.41 -5.20
CA SER A 226 22.15 -6.39 -5.08
C SER A 226 22.66 -7.16 -3.85
N PRO A 227 23.82 -7.83 -3.94
CA PRO A 227 24.35 -8.66 -2.85
C PRO A 227 24.48 -7.90 -1.52
N GLU A 228 24.94 -6.65 -1.57
CA GLU A 228 25.09 -5.83 -0.36
C GLU A 228 23.75 -5.55 0.33
N VAL A 229 22.68 -5.39 -0.46
CA VAL A 229 21.33 -5.19 0.07
C VAL A 229 20.78 -6.49 0.62
N GLY A 230 20.96 -7.61 -0.09
CA GLY A 230 20.53 -8.94 0.34
C GLY A 230 21.10 -9.32 1.72
N VAL A 231 22.42 -9.18 1.88
CA VAL A 231 23.10 -9.39 3.17
C VAL A 231 22.50 -8.50 4.26
N SER A 232 22.34 -7.20 4.00
CA SER A 232 21.79 -6.26 4.98
C SER A 232 20.36 -6.62 5.42
N LEU A 233 19.56 -7.18 4.51
CA LEU A 233 18.18 -7.58 4.79
C LEU A 233 18.12 -8.85 5.64
N ILE A 234 18.93 -9.86 5.31
CA ILE A 234 19.03 -11.11 6.08
C ILE A 234 19.52 -10.85 7.51
N GLU A 235 20.45 -9.90 7.69
CA GLU A 235 20.94 -9.54 9.02
C GLU A 235 19.88 -8.88 9.92
N THR A 236 18.81 -8.33 9.34
CA THR A 236 17.75 -7.65 10.11
C THR A 236 16.67 -8.59 10.64
N VAL A 237 16.56 -9.80 10.12
CA VAL A 237 15.53 -10.78 10.50
C VAL A 237 16.05 -11.81 11.51
N THR A 238 15.15 -12.57 12.15
CA THR A 238 15.57 -13.64 13.07
C THR A 238 16.21 -14.78 12.29
N GLU A 239 17.03 -15.60 12.96
CA GLU A 239 17.74 -16.71 12.32
C GLU A 239 16.78 -17.73 11.72
N GLU A 240 15.68 -18.01 12.39
CA GLU A 240 14.66 -18.92 11.90
C GLU A 240 14.02 -18.38 10.62
N LYS A 241 13.63 -17.10 10.60
CA LYS A 241 13.01 -16.50 9.40
C LYS A 241 14.02 -16.38 8.24
N ALA A 242 15.28 -16.05 8.52
CA ALA A 242 16.32 -16.02 7.51
C ALA A 242 16.55 -17.42 6.91
N SER A 243 16.63 -18.44 7.77
CA SER A 243 16.75 -19.84 7.35
C SER A 243 15.60 -20.24 6.43
N ASP A 244 14.36 -19.99 6.85
CA ASP A 244 13.17 -20.33 6.06
C ASP A 244 13.19 -19.63 4.69
N ILE A 245 13.61 -18.35 4.64
CA ILE A 245 13.70 -17.60 3.36
C ILE A 245 14.76 -18.19 2.45
N ILE A 246 15.96 -18.49 2.97
CA ILE A 246 17.06 -19.03 2.17
C ILE A 246 16.72 -20.44 1.65
N GLU A 247 15.93 -21.22 2.39
CA GLU A 247 15.48 -22.54 1.94
C GLU A 247 14.56 -22.49 0.71
N GLU A 248 13.77 -21.44 0.58
CA GLU A 248 12.86 -21.22 -0.55
C GLU A 248 13.56 -20.58 -1.77
N MET A 249 14.78 -20.07 -1.61
CA MET A 249 15.57 -19.53 -2.73
C MET A 249 16.07 -20.63 -3.69
N ALA A 250 16.38 -20.22 -4.92
CA ALA A 250 17.15 -21.01 -5.86
C ALA A 250 18.50 -21.43 -5.22
N PRO A 251 18.92 -22.71 -5.33
CA PRO A 251 20.09 -23.20 -4.61
C PRO A 251 21.40 -22.47 -4.93
N ASP A 252 21.58 -22.00 -6.15
CA ASP A 252 22.72 -21.20 -6.59
C ASP A 252 22.71 -19.80 -5.98
N GLU A 253 21.58 -19.09 -6.06
CA GLU A 253 21.43 -17.76 -5.44
C GLU A 253 21.57 -17.82 -3.91
N ALA A 254 21.06 -18.87 -3.27
CA ALA A 254 21.22 -19.12 -1.84
C ALA A 254 22.69 -19.31 -1.44
N VAL A 255 23.47 -20.02 -2.28
CA VAL A 255 24.91 -20.26 -2.04
C VAL A 255 25.69 -18.96 -2.14
N ASP A 256 25.39 -18.14 -3.16
CA ASP A 256 26.04 -16.84 -3.36
C ASP A 256 25.73 -15.89 -2.18
N LEU A 257 24.46 -15.80 -1.76
CA LEU A 257 24.06 -15.01 -0.61
C LEU A 257 24.73 -15.50 0.69
N LEU A 258 24.79 -16.81 0.92
CA LEU A 258 25.47 -17.37 2.07
C LEU A 258 26.97 -17.06 2.03
N ALA A 259 27.61 -17.13 0.86
CA ALA A 259 29.05 -16.87 0.70
C ALA A 259 29.43 -15.44 1.13
N ASP A 260 28.55 -14.47 0.88
CA ASP A 260 28.73 -13.05 1.24
C ASP A 260 28.47 -12.75 2.74
N LEU A 261 27.82 -13.67 3.47
CA LEU A 261 27.66 -13.54 4.93
C LEU A 261 28.94 -13.85 5.68
N SER A 262 29.06 -13.29 6.89
CA SER A 262 30.11 -13.70 7.83
C SER A 262 30.00 -15.20 8.17
N GLU A 263 31.15 -15.87 8.33
CA GLU A 263 31.21 -17.31 8.64
C GLU A 263 30.36 -17.71 9.85
N GLU A 264 30.36 -16.89 10.91
CA GLU A 264 29.53 -17.14 12.10
C GLU A 264 28.03 -17.16 11.77
N LYS A 265 27.57 -16.21 10.94
CA LYS A 265 26.16 -16.11 10.55
C LYS A 265 25.77 -17.22 9.59
N LYS A 266 26.63 -17.53 8.62
CA LYS A 266 26.46 -18.65 7.69
C LYS A 266 26.27 -19.96 8.44
N GLU A 267 27.17 -20.28 9.38
CA GLU A 267 27.06 -21.48 10.20
C GLU A 267 25.77 -21.51 11.04
N SER A 268 25.36 -20.37 11.63
CA SER A 268 24.15 -20.32 12.46
C SER A 268 22.89 -20.57 11.64
N LEU A 269 22.77 -19.98 10.44
CA LEU A 269 21.65 -20.20 9.54
C LEU A 269 21.58 -21.66 9.06
N ILE A 270 22.70 -22.22 8.59
CA ILE A 270 22.78 -23.61 8.13
C ILE A 270 22.36 -24.59 9.24
N GLN A 271 22.69 -24.30 10.51
CA GLN A 271 22.31 -25.16 11.64
C GLN A 271 20.81 -25.18 11.93
N VAL A 272 20.09 -24.11 11.63
CA VAL A 272 18.64 -24.01 11.83
C VAL A 272 17.87 -24.63 10.65
N MET A 273 18.51 -24.70 9.48
CA MET A 273 17.88 -25.23 8.27
C MET A 273 17.44 -26.69 8.36
N GLU A 274 16.41 -27.04 7.59
CA GLU A 274 16.00 -28.41 7.36
C GLU A 274 17.15 -29.26 6.80
N LYS A 275 17.27 -30.49 7.31
CA LYS A 275 18.39 -31.38 6.98
C LYS A 275 18.56 -31.60 5.47
N GLY A 276 17.46 -31.70 4.72
CA GLY A 276 17.51 -31.93 3.28
C GLY A 276 18.13 -30.75 2.53
N LYS A 277 17.66 -29.54 2.80
CA LYS A 277 18.15 -28.29 2.20
C LYS A 277 19.59 -27.99 2.62
N ARG A 278 19.94 -28.22 3.89
CA ARG A 278 21.32 -28.14 4.38
C ARG A 278 22.28 -29.00 3.57
N GLU A 279 21.97 -30.29 3.42
CA GLU A 279 22.85 -31.23 2.70
C GLU A 279 22.99 -30.89 1.21
N GLU A 280 22.02 -30.17 0.63
CA GLU A 280 22.07 -29.65 -0.74
C GLU A 280 23.00 -28.44 -0.84
N LEU A 281 22.79 -27.42 -0.01
CA LEU A 281 23.60 -26.19 -0.02
C LEU A 281 25.05 -26.44 0.39
N GLU A 282 25.31 -27.30 1.38
CA GLU A 282 26.69 -27.67 1.79
C GLU A 282 27.50 -28.30 0.66
N LYS A 283 26.84 -29.07 -0.23
CA LYS A 283 27.52 -29.65 -1.40
C LYS A 283 27.87 -28.58 -2.42
N LEU A 284 26.97 -27.62 -2.64
CA LEU A 284 27.18 -26.53 -3.59
C LEU A 284 28.28 -25.57 -3.11
N LEU A 285 28.29 -25.23 -1.81
CA LEU A 285 29.34 -24.42 -1.17
C LEU A 285 30.73 -25.07 -1.21
N ALA A 286 30.83 -26.39 -1.41
CA ALA A 286 32.11 -27.09 -1.51
C ALA A 286 32.80 -26.93 -2.88
N TYR A 287 32.10 -26.42 -3.90
CA TYR A 287 32.69 -26.16 -5.21
C TYR A 287 33.39 -24.80 -5.25
N PRO A 288 34.57 -24.69 -5.91
CA PRO A 288 35.23 -23.40 -6.10
C PRO A 288 34.39 -22.45 -6.97
N GLU A 289 34.37 -21.17 -6.60
CA GLU A 289 33.73 -20.10 -7.38
C GLU A 289 34.13 -20.14 -8.87
N GLY A 290 33.15 -20.01 -9.76
CA GLY A 290 33.37 -19.97 -11.21
C GLY A 290 33.50 -21.34 -11.90
N THR A 291 33.11 -22.43 -11.23
CA THR A 291 32.96 -23.76 -11.84
C THR A 291 31.48 -24.13 -11.97
N ALA A 292 31.09 -24.80 -13.06
CA ALA A 292 29.73 -25.34 -13.16
C ALA A 292 29.59 -26.51 -12.17
N GLY A 293 28.87 -26.28 -11.08
CA GLY A 293 28.54 -27.26 -10.02
C GLY A 293 27.37 -28.16 -10.37
#